data_AF-A0A7S4E9F9-F1
#
_entry.id   AF-A0A7S4E9F9-F1
#
_cell.length_a   1.000
_cell.length_b   1.000
_cell.length_c   1.000
_cell.angle_alpha   90.00
_cell.angle_beta   90.00
_cell.angle_gamma   90.00
#
_symmetry.space_group_name_H-M   'P 1'
#
loop_
_entity.id
_entity.type
_entity.pdbx_description
1 polymer ?
#
loop_
_entity_poly.entity_id
_entity_poly.type
_entity_poly.pdbx_seq_one_letter_code
_entity_poly.pdbx_strand_id
1 'polypeptide(L)'
;IFQIEAGQLKEGLISVGSRNLFETDALDPEIIKRFDNHFTYRVINENYYAESEPEDSCHLRRILRWYRDFFGDASDEASILLPIGALRALRRLTSFSCGRALVLSGDKGNNNHEQFRGLNDPHVAVHGSFSVMVNYHAIGLYCTSRSGFVLHDPQEEASLKVSVLVFTNQED
;
A
#
# COMPACT_ATOMS: atom_id res chain seq x y z
N ILE A 1 -1.94 -6.56 -3.27
CA ILE A 1 -3.21 -5.89 -2.89
C ILE A 1 -3.77 -6.68 -1.73
N PHE A 2 -4.49 -6.07 -0.78
CA PHE A 2 -5.11 -6.82 0.30
C PHE A 2 -6.57 -6.44 0.47
N GLN A 3 -7.40 -7.42 0.80
CA GLN A 3 -8.77 -7.24 1.25
C GLN A 3 -8.92 -7.77 2.67
N ILE A 4 -9.76 -7.10 3.45
CA ILE A 4 -10.24 -7.57 4.73
C ILE A 4 -11.75 -7.74 4.57
N GLU A 5 -12.20 -8.99 4.60
CA GLU A 5 -13.58 -9.38 4.32
C GLU A 5 -14.00 -10.43 5.36
N ALA A 6 -15.08 -10.16 6.09
CA ALA A 6 -15.58 -11.03 7.16
C ALA A 6 -14.49 -11.53 8.13
N GLY A 7 -13.61 -10.63 8.58
CA GLY A 7 -12.51 -10.94 9.49
C GLY A 7 -11.32 -11.70 8.86
N GLN A 8 -11.37 -12.00 7.56
CA GLN A 8 -10.30 -12.69 6.84
C GLN A 8 -9.42 -11.71 6.07
N LEU A 9 -8.10 -11.87 6.21
CA LEU A 9 -7.14 -11.19 5.36
C LEU A 9 -6.97 -11.98 4.06
N LYS A 10 -7.15 -11.32 2.92
CA LYS A 10 -6.97 -11.90 1.58
C LYS A 10 -5.91 -11.13 0.82
N GLU A 11 -5.05 -11.83 0.08
CA GLU A 11 -4.22 -11.19 -0.93
C GLU A 11 -4.99 -11.09 -2.25
N GLY A 12 -4.86 -9.95 -2.92
CA GLY A 12 -5.31 -9.74 -4.29
C GLY A 12 -4.15 -9.90 -5.26
N LEU A 13 -4.29 -10.85 -6.18
CA LEU A 13 -3.42 -11.05 -7.33
C LEU A 13 -4.05 -10.36 -8.54
N ILE A 14 -3.25 -9.60 -9.27
CA ILE A 14 -3.66 -8.89 -10.48
C ILE A 14 -3.06 -9.57 -11.71
N SER A 15 -3.90 -9.84 -12.70
CA SER A 15 -3.48 -10.17 -14.06
C SER A 15 -3.80 -9.00 -14.97
N VAL A 16 -2.81 -8.52 -15.72
CA VAL A 16 -2.99 -7.43 -16.67
C VAL A 16 -2.89 -8.00 -18.08
N GLY A 17 -3.89 -7.73 -18.90
CA GLY A 17 -3.93 -8.19 -20.29
C GLY A 17 -4.69 -7.22 -21.18
N SER A 18 -4.61 -7.41 -22.50
CA SER A 18 -5.51 -6.68 -23.39
C SER A 18 -6.93 -7.24 -23.27
N ARG A 19 -7.93 -6.36 -23.41
CA ARG A 19 -9.33 -6.74 -23.65
C ARG A 19 -9.50 -7.53 -24.95
N ASN A 20 -8.58 -7.38 -25.89
CA ASN A 20 -8.59 -8.11 -27.13
C ASN A 20 -8.02 -9.51 -26.93
N LEU A 21 -8.66 -10.51 -27.54
CA LEU A 21 -8.14 -11.88 -27.59
C LEU A 21 -6.82 -11.99 -28.35
N PHE A 22 -6.57 -11.08 -29.30
CA PHE A 22 -5.36 -11.03 -30.10
C PHE A 22 -4.95 -9.57 -30.33
N GLU A 23 -3.68 -9.28 -30.12
CA GLU A 23 -3.05 -8.00 -30.41
C GLU A 23 -2.15 -8.18 -31.63
N THR A 24 -2.44 -7.45 -32.71
CA THR A 24 -1.76 -7.62 -33.99
C THR A 24 -0.30 -7.15 -33.95
N ASP A 25 -0.03 -6.13 -33.14
CA ASP A 25 1.31 -5.63 -32.86
C ASP A 25 1.47 -5.38 -31.35
N ALA A 26 2.33 -6.16 -30.70
CA ALA A 26 2.60 -6.03 -29.27
C ALA A 26 3.40 -4.77 -28.92
N LEU A 27 3.97 -4.09 -29.92
CA LEU A 27 4.73 -2.85 -29.76
C LEU A 27 3.89 -1.59 -30.00
N ASP A 28 2.60 -1.75 -30.37
CA ASP A 28 1.68 -0.62 -30.50
C ASP A 28 1.53 0.08 -29.13
N PRO A 29 1.98 1.34 -28.96
CA PRO A 29 1.88 2.05 -27.69
C PRO A 29 0.42 2.27 -27.24
N GLU A 30 -0.54 2.21 -28.16
CA GLU A 30 -1.96 2.35 -27.86
C GLU A 30 -2.54 1.12 -27.13
N ILE A 31 -1.79 -0.01 -27.08
CA ILE A 31 -2.18 -1.21 -26.31
C ILE A 31 -2.46 -0.89 -24.85
N ILE A 32 -1.78 0.12 -24.30
CA ILE A 32 -1.95 0.54 -22.92
C ILE A 32 -3.40 0.97 -22.63
N LYS A 33 -4.08 1.57 -23.61
CA LYS A 33 -5.49 2.03 -23.49
C LYS A 33 -6.48 0.87 -23.49
N ARG A 34 -6.04 -0.32 -23.90
CA ARG A 34 -6.85 -1.55 -24.00
C ARG A 34 -6.59 -2.51 -22.85
N PHE A 35 -5.73 -2.14 -21.91
CA PHE A 35 -5.46 -2.99 -20.76
C PHE A 35 -6.67 -3.10 -19.84
N ASP A 36 -6.86 -4.33 -19.39
CA ASP A 36 -7.84 -4.74 -18.41
C ASP A 36 -7.14 -5.45 -17.26
N ASN A 37 -7.64 -5.20 -16.06
CA ASN A 37 -7.11 -5.79 -14.85
C ASN A 37 -8.11 -6.81 -14.34
N HIS A 38 -7.67 -8.06 -14.19
CA HIS A 38 -8.46 -9.09 -13.54
C HIS A 38 -7.87 -9.38 -12.17
N PHE A 39 -8.71 -9.29 -11.14
CA PHE A 39 -8.32 -9.52 -9.75
C PHE A 39 -8.85 -10.85 -9.26
N THR A 40 -7.99 -11.58 -8.54
CA THR A 40 -8.37 -12.79 -7.81
C THR A 40 -7.89 -12.68 -6.38
N TYR A 41 -8.72 -13.15 -5.45
CA TYR A 41 -8.46 -13.01 -4.02
C TYR A 41 -8.35 -14.38 -3.37
N ARG A 42 -7.34 -14.57 -2.53
CA ARG A 42 -7.17 -15.80 -1.74
C ARG A 42 -6.81 -15.47 -0.30
N VAL A 43 -7.34 -16.28 0.62
CA VAL A 43 -7.12 -16.12 2.06
C VAL A 43 -5.64 -16.36 2.39
N ILE A 44 -5.10 -15.49 3.24
CA ILE A 44 -3.74 -15.54 3.75
C ILE A 44 -3.73 -15.24 5.26
N ASN A 45 -2.56 -15.28 5.88
CA ASN A 45 -2.36 -14.80 7.24
C ASN A 45 -1.42 -13.58 7.27
N GLU A 46 -1.29 -12.93 8.42
CA GLU A 46 -0.46 -11.73 8.58
C GLU A 46 1.06 -11.96 8.42
N ASN A 47 1.52 -13.22 8.40
CA ASN A 47 2.93 -13.56 8.16
C ASN A 47 3.28 -13.64 6.66
N TYR A 48 2.44 -13.08 5.78
CA TYR A 48 2.60 -13.08 4.32
C TYR A 48 4.02 -12.72 3.83
N TYR A 49 4.66 -11.74 4.45
CA TYR A 49 5.98 -11.25 4.07
C TYR A 49 7.15 -11.86 4.87
N ALA A 50 6.92 -12.93 5.65
CA ALA A 50 7.94 -13.50 6.53
C ALA A 50 9.20 -13.96 5.76
N GLU A 51 9.01 -14.59 4.60
CA GLU A 51 10.12 -15.10 3.77
C GLU A 51 10.65 -14.06 2.79
N SER A 52 9.77 -13.22 2.23
CA SER A 52 10.12 -12.28 1.16
C SER A 52 10.68 -10.95 1.67
N GLU A 53 10.42 -10.57 2.92
CA GLU A 53 10.89 -9.31 3.55
C GLU A 53 11.44 -9.57 4.96
N PRO A 54 12.48 -10.40 5.14
CA PRO A 54 12.93 -10.80 6.46
C PRO A 54 13.26 -9.61 7.39
N GLU A 55 13.91 -8.57 6.86
CA GLU A 55 14.29 -7.35 7.59
C GLU A 55 13.10 -6.51 8.09
N ASP A 56 11.97 -6.55 7.37
CA ASP A 56 10.77 -5.75 7.68
C ASP A 56 9.59 -6.60 8.16
N SER A 57 9.75 -7.92 8.22
CA SER A 57 8.65 -8.88 8.44
C SER A 57 7.87 -8.60 9.72
N CYS A 58 8.51 -8.16 10.80
CA CYS A 58 7.84 -7.78 12.04
C CYS A 58 6.96 -6.54 11.87
N HIS A 59 7.42 -5.54 11.13
CA HIS A 59 6.70 -4.29 10.85
C HIS A 59 5.54 -4.53 9.88
N LEU A 60 5.76 -5.28 8.80
CA LEU A 60 4.73 -5.60 7.81
C LEU A 60 3.61 -6.45 8.40
N ARG A 61 3.96 -7.45 9.23
CA ARG A 61 2.98 -8.25 9.98
C ARG A 61 2.13 -7.39 10.91
N ARG A 62 2.73 -6.42 11.61
CA ARG A 62 2.00 -5.48 12.47
C ARG A 62 1.01 -4.64 11.67
N ILE A 63 1.42 -4.15 10.50
CA ILE A 63 0.54 -3.37 9.62
C ILE A 63 -0.64 -4.21 9.12
N LEU A 64 -0.38 -5.42 8.61
CA LEU A 64 -1.43 -6.33 8.14
C LEU A 64 -2.39 -6.72 9.27
N ARG A 65 -1.85 -7.01 10.46
CA ARG A 65 -2.64 -7.28 11.66
C ARG A 65 -3.51 -6.08 12.05
N TRP A 66 -2.95 -4.87 12.04
CA TRP A 66 -3.71 -3.66 12.37
C TRP A 66 -4.93 -3.52 11.46
N TYR A 67 -4.75 -3.66 10.14
CA TYR A 67 -5.87 -3.56 9.19
C TYR A 67 -6.88 -4.67 9.36
N ARG A 68 -6.42 -5.92 9.55
CA ARG A 68 -7.32 -7.05 9.82
C ARG A 68 -8.15 -6.84 11.08
N ASP A 69 -7.52 -6.38 12.16
CA ASP A 69 -8.19 -6.20 13.45
C ASP A 69 -9.14 -5.01 13.43
N PHE A 70 -8.78 -3.92 12.72
CA PHE A 70 -9.62 -2.73 12.57
C PHE A 70 -10.86 -2.98 11.69
N PHE A 71 -10.68 -3.70 10.57
CA PHE A 71 -11.73 -4.05 9.60
C PHE A 71 -12.27 -5.47 9.82
N GLY A 72 -12.12 -6.01 11.03
CA GLY A 72 -12.38 -7.42 11.32
C GLY A 72 -13.88 -7.76 11.45
N ASP A 73 -14.71 -6.76 11.70
CA ASP A 73 -16.15 -6.91 11.82
C ASP A 73 -16.81 -7.10 10.45
N ALA A 74 -17.86 -7.93 10.40
CA ALA A 74 -18.52 -8.32 9.14
C ALA A 74 -19.17 -7.16 8.38
N SER A 75 -19.38 -6.00 9.00
CA SER A 75 -19.88 -4.79 8.35
C SER A 75 -18.79 -3.83 7.86
N ASP A 76 -17.53 -4.10 8.22
CA ASP A 76 -16.45 -3.13 8.18
C ASP A 76 -15.31 -3.62 7.28
N GLU A 77 -15.65 -4.01 6.06
CA GLU A 77 -14.69 -4.54 5.09
C GLU A 77 -13.83 -3.44 4.46
N ALA A 78 -12.66 -3.81 3.94
CA ALA A 78 -11.74 -2.85 3.34
C ALA A 78 -10.86 -3.43 2.24
N SER A 79 -10.46 -2.57 1.30
CA SER A 79 -9.44 -2.86 0.28
C SER A 79 -8.27 -1.90 0.43
N ILE A 80 -7.07 -2.44 0.57
CA ILE A 80 -5.86 -1.65 0.80
C ILE A 80 -4.73 -2.02 -0.18
N LEU A 81 -3.93 -1.00 -0.48
CA LEU A 81 -2.62 -1.18 -1.09
C LEU A 81 -1.56 -1.09 0.01
N LEU A 82 -0.65 -2.06 0.06
CA LEU A 82 0.50 -2.01 0.96
C LEU A 82 1.72 -1.54 0.16
N PRO A 83 2.32 -0.37 0.48
CA PRO A 83 3.29 0.28 -0.39
C PRO A 83 4.71 -0.26 -0.15
N ILE A 84 4.92 -1.57 -0.34
CA ILE A 84 6.20 -2.28 -0.03
C ILE A 84 7.42 -1.58 -0.66
N GLY A 85 7.29 -1.07 -1.89
CA GLY A 85 8.36 -0.30 -2.54
C GLY A 85 8.76 0.96 -1.77
N ALA A 86 7.78 1.73 -1.28
CA ALA A 86 8.04 2.91 -0.46
C ALA A 86 8.66 2.53 0.90
N LEU A 87 8.19 1.44 1.52
CA LEU A 87 8.73 0.98 2.80
C LEU A 87 10.19 0.52 2.67
N ARG A 88 10.53 -0.24 1.61
CA ARG A 88 11.91 -0.61 1.28
C ARG A 88 12.78 0.63 1.02
N ALA A 89 12.26 1.63 0.30
CA ALA A 89 12.97 2.87 0.05
C ALA A 89 13.25 3.62 1.37
N LEU A 90 12.26 3.73 2.26
CA LEU A 90 12.44 4.34 3.58
C LEU A 90 13.48 3.59 4.41
N ARG A 91 13.44 2.26 4.47
CA ARG A 91 14.47 1.44 5.14
C ARG A 91 15.87 1.76 4.62
N ARG A 92 16.02 1.77 3.29
CA ARG A 92 17.32 2.01 2.64
C ARG A 92 17.81 3.44 2.83
N LEU A 93 16.95 4.43 2.72
CA LEU A 93 17.34 5.83 2.85
C LEU A 93 17.69 6.19 4.29
N THR A 94 16.93 5.66 5.26
CA THR A 94 17.19 5.90 6.69
C THR A 94 18.47 5.23 7.18
N SER A 95 18.97 4.18 6.51
CA SER A 95 20.23 3.53 6.90
C SER A 95 21.45 4.43 6.72
N PHE A 96 21.43 5.39 5.79
CA PHE A 96 22.51 6.36 5.58
C PHE A 96 22.72 7.34 6.75
N SER A 97 21.74 7.42 7.65
CA SER A 97 21.70 8.36 8.77
C SER A 97 21.48 7.64 10.12
N CYS A 98 21.88 6.37 10.19
CA CYS A 98 21.74 5.51 11.36
C CYS A 98 20.29 5.45 11.87
N GLY A 99 19.35 5.17 10.96
CA GLY A 99 17.93 5.01 11.30
C GLY A 99 17.18 6.33 11.56
N ARG A 100 17.83 7.50 11.40
CA ARG A 100 17.20 8.81 11.64
C ARG A 100 16.84 9.50 10.35
N ALA A 101 15.63 10.02 10.21
CA ALA A 101 15.29 10.84 9.05
C ALA A 101 14.09 11.73 9.34
N LEU A 102 14.10 12.90 8.71
CA LEU A 102 12.90 13.68 8.47
C LEU A 102 12.54 13.48 6.99
N VAL A 103 11.40 12.84 6.72
CA VAL A 103 10.93 12.59 5.36
C VAL A 103 9.67 13.39 5.12
N LEU A 104 9.71 14.28 4.13
CA LEU A 104 8.52 14.92 3.58
C LEU A 104 8.15 14.17 2.29
N SER A 105 6.94 13.61 2.25
CA SER A 105 6.42 12.94 1.06
C SER A 105 5.05 13.49 0.74
N GLY A 106 4.81 13.79 -0.54
CA GLY A 106 3.49 14.16 -1.01
C GLY A 106 3.16 13.58 -2.38
N ASP A 107 1.94 13.07 -2.51
CA ASP A 107 1.40 12.41 -3.69
C ASP A 107 -0.13 12.24 -3.55
N LYS A 108 -0.80 11.77 -4.59
CA LYS A 108 -2.21 11.39 -4.55
C LYS A 108 -2.36 10.10 -3.73
N GLY A 109 -3.13 10.16 -2.64
CA GLY A 109 -3.22 9.04 -1.70
C GLY A 109 -4.27 9.21 -0.61
N ASN A 110 -4.28 8.26 0.31
CA ASN A 110 -5.16 8.22 1.48
C ASN A 110 -4.31 8.12 2.75
N ASN A 111 -4.59 8.99 3.71
CA ASN A 111 -3.89 9.08 5.00
C ASN A 111 -4.79 8.73 6.20
N ASN A 112 -6.11 8.70 6.02
CA ASN A 112 -7.07 8.25 7.01
C ASN A 112 -7.52 6.81 6.67
N HIS A 113 -7.52 5.92 7.66
CA HIS A 113 -7.93 4.54 7.50
C HIS A 113 -9.39 4.39 7.03
N GLU A 114 -10.28 5.28 7.45
CA GLU A 114 -11.71 5.28 7.05
C GLU A 114 -11.91 5.34 5.53
N GLN A 115 -10.93 5.90 4.80
CA GLN A 115 -10.98 6.02 3.34
C GLN A 115 -10.79 4.68 2.61
N PHE A 116 -10.43 3.61 3.32
CA PHE A 116 -10.24 2.28 2.73
C PHE A 116 -11.47 1.37 2.85
N ARG A 117 -12.57 1.85 3.46
CA ARG A 117 -13.80 1.06 3.63
C ARG A 117 -14.39 0.63 2.30
N GLY A 118 -14.90 -0.60 2.28
CA GLY A 118 -15.53 -1.24 1.14
C GLY A 118 -14.58 -2.14 0.36
N LEU A 119 -15.17 -3.16 -0.27
CA LEU A 119 -14.49 -4.05 -1.19
C LEU A 119 -14.51 -3.46 -2.59
N ASN A 120 -13.37 -2.91 -3.00
CA ASN A 120 -13.19 -2.32 -4.31
C ASN A 120 -11.84 -2.76 -4.87
N ASP A 121 -11.82 -3.16 -6.14
CA ASP A 121 -10.56 -3.33 -6.85
C ASP A 121 -9.83 -1.98 -6.92
N PRO A 122 -8.51 -1.95 -6.67
CA PRO A 122 -7.78 -0.69 -6.68
C PRO A 122 -7.82 -0.08 -8.08
N HIS A 123 -8.18 1.19 -8.15
CA HIS A 123 -8.14 1.93 -9.40
C HIS A 123 -6.69 2.08 -9.87
N VAL A 124 -6.37 1.41 -10.99
CA VAL A 124 -5.10 1.55 -11.69
C VAL A 124 -5.28 2.59 -12.78
N ALA A 125 -4.72 3.78 -12.59
CA ALA A 125 -4.77 4.83 -13.60
C ALA A 125 -3.72 4.58 -14.69
N VAL A 126 -4.13 4.70 -15.95
CA VAL A 126 -3.31 4.36 -17.12
C VAL A 126 -3.07 5.60 -17.99
N HIS A 127 -1.86 6.14 -17.92
CA HIS A 127 -1.42 7.33 -18.69
C HIS A 127 0.07 7.22 -19.04
N GLY A 128 0.41 6.53 -20.15
CA GLY A 128 1.80 6.27 -20.53
C GLY A 128 2.58 5.37 -19.55
N SER A 129 2.00 5.08 -18.39
CA SER A 129 2.41 4.16 -17.33
C SER A 129 1.19 3.82 -16.47
N PHE A 130 1.39 3.04 -15.42
CA PHE A 130 0.37 2.72 -14.42
C PHE A 130 0.66 3.46 -13.11
N SER A 131 -0.39 3.97 -12.47
CA SER A 131 -0.30 4.59 -11.15
C SER A 131 -1.45 4.14 -10.25
N VAL A 132 -1.20 4.15 -8.95
CA VAL A 132 -2.16 3.80 -7.90
C VAL A 132 -2.06 4.81 -6.77
N MET A 133 -3.11 4.91 -5.96
CA MET A 133 -3.15 5.79 -4.79
C MET A 133 -2.14 5.34 -3.74
N VAL A 134 -1.41 6.29 -3.15
CA VAL A 134 -0.48 6.00 -2.05
C VAL A 134 -1.25 5.76 -0.76
N ASN A 135 -0.95 4.66 -0.08
CA ASN A 135 -1.45 4.41 1.27
C ASN A 135 -0.53 5.06 2.31
N TYR A 136 -0.75 6.35 2.58
CA TYR A 136 0.00 7.11 3.58
C TYR A 136 -0.26 6.62 5.01
N HIS A 137 -1.45 6.08 5.27
CA HIS A 137 -1.76 5.47 6.57
C HIS A 137 -0.83 4.29 6.87
N ALA A 138 -0.61 3.38 5.91
CA ALA A 138 0.33 2.26 6.05
C ALA A 138 1.78 2.73 6.22
N ILE A 139 2.19 3.80 5.53
CA ILE A 139 3.52 4.42 5.68
C ILE A 139 3.67 5.01 7.10
N GLY A 140 2.63 5.65 7.62
CA GLY A 140 2.57 6.14 9.00
C GLY A 140 2.69 5.01 10.03
N LEU A 141 1.94 3.92 9.86
CA LEU A 141 2.04 2.72 10.70
C LEU A 141 3.46 2.12 10.67
N TYR A 142 4.09 2.07 9.49
CA TYR A 142 5.48 1.60 9.35
C TYR A 142 6.45 2.48 10.16
N CYS A 143 6.36 3.81 10.02
CA CYS A 143 7.18 4.76 10.77
C CYS A 143 7.00 4.59 12.28
N THR A 144 5.75 4.54 12.74
CA THR A 144 5.40 4.34 14.16
C THR A 144 5.91 3.00 14.69
N SER A 145 5.83 1.94 13.89
CA SER A 145 6.33 0.61 14.27
C SER A 145 7.86 0.56 14.43
N ARG A 146 8.58 1.57 13.94
CA ARG A 146 10.03 1.79 14.06
C ARG A 146 10.37 2.90 15.07
N SER A 147 9.50 3.11 16.04
CA SER A 147 9.65 4.12 17.10
C SER A 147 9.63 5.58 16.62
N GLY A 148 9.26 5.83 15.36
CA GLY A 148 9.06 7.17 14.83
C GLY A 148 7.66 7.72 15.07
N PHE A 149 7.37 8.88 14.49
CA PHE A 149 6.02 9.44 14.44
C PHE A 149 5.73 10.10 13.08
N VAL A 150 4.45 10.28 12.78
CA VAL A 150 3.98 10.86 11.52
C VAL A 150 3.05 12.04 11.79
N LEU A 151 3.17 13.08 10.97
CA LEU A 151 2.22 14.18 10.88
C LEU A 151 1.60 14.15 9.49
N HIS A 152 0.30 13.91 9.43
CA HIS A 152 -0.46 13.95 8.20
C HIS A 152 -1.09 15.33 8.00
N ASP A 153 -1.23 15.76 6.74
CA ASP A 153 -2.05 16.92 6.40
C ASP A 153 -3.49 16.75 6.97
N PRO A 154 -4.03 17.76 7.67
CA PRO A 154 -5.35 17.69 8.30
C PRO A 154 -6.53 17.73 7.31
N GLN A 155 -6.30 18.11 6.05
CA GLN A 155 -7.32 18.21 5.02
C GLN A 155 -7.59 16.84 4.38
N GLU A 156 -8.71 16.23 4.79
CA GLU A 156 -9.10 14.89 4.34
C GLU A 156 -9.45 14.80 2.85
N GLU A 157 -10.00 15.87 2.26
CA GLU A 157 -10.42 15.93 0.86
C GLU A 157 -9.35 16.52 -0.09
N ALA A 158 -8.12 16.73 0.40
CA ALA A 158 -7.06 17.27 -0.44
C ALA A 158 -6.68 16.28 -1.57
N SER A 159 -6.63 16.79 -2.81
CA SER A 159 -6.22 16.03 -3.99
C SER A 159 -4.75 15.58 -3.94
N LEU A 160 -3.94 16.28 -3.14
CA LEU A 160 -2.55 15.95 -2.84
C LEU A 160 -2.44 15.76 -1.33
N LYS A 161 -1.95 14.60 -0.90
CA LYS A 161 -1.62 14.35 0.50
C LYS A 161 -0.17 14.68 0.74
N VAL A 162 0.12 15.28 1.89
CA VAL A 162 1.49 15.52 2.35
C VAL A 162 1.62 14.92 3.75
N SER A 163 2.70 14.18 3.97
CA SER A 163 3.02 13.59 5.27
C SER A 163 4.46 13.87 5.64
N VAL A 164 4.68 14.21 6.91
CA VAL A 164 6.00 14.29 7.53
C VAL A 164 6.21 13.04 8.36
N LEU A 165 7.25 12.27 8.06
CA LEU A 165 7.66 11.10 8.83
C LEU A 165 8.94 11.44 9.57
N VAL A 166 8.95 11.21 10.88
CA VAL A 166 10.12 11.40 11.73
C VAL A 166 10.56 10.05 12.23
N PHE A 167 11.67 9.55 11.67
CA PHE A 167 12.35 8.38 12.18
C PHE A 167 13.39 8.82 13.20
N THR A 168 13.25 8.31 14.42
CA THR A 168 14.27 8.42 15.45
C THR A 168 15.02 7.09 15.49
N ASN A 169 16.32 7.13 15.78
CA ASN A 169 17.07 5.88 15.96
C ASN A 169 16.37 5.04 17.04
N GLN A 170 16.32 3.72 16.88
CA GLN A 170 15.96 2.87 18.01
C GLN A 170 17.13 2.97 19.01
N GLU A 171 16.88 3.58 20.16
CA GLU A 171 17.72 3.30 21.32
C GLU A 171 17.38 1.86 21.75
N ASP A 172 18.41 1.01 21.85
CA ASP A 172 18.34 -0.32 22.46
C ASP A 172 17.93 -0.23 23.94
#